data_AF-A0AAD8YPU2-F1
#
_entry.id   AF-A0AAD8YPU2-F1
#
_cell.length_a   1.000
_cell.length_b   1.000
_cell.length_c   1.000
_cell.angle_alpha   90.00
_cell.angle_beta   90.00
_cell.angle_gamma   90.00
#
_symmetry.space_group_name_H-M   'P 1'
#
loop_
_entity.id
_entity.type
_entity.pdbx_description
1 polymer ?
#
loop_
_entity_poly.entity_id
_entity_poly.type
_entity_poly.pdbx_seq_one_letter_code
_entity_poly.pdbx_strand_id
1 'polypeptide(L)'
;MGALHIPNIKQQNPRDLLPVLARLQIRRLSSSFVLSIIREIYQTGSAHCVSSLLNSAENCINLNSRELDSVHCAALRFTLQHCTAVSLSLLFTSIPKAELESIERLL
;
A
#
# COMPACT_ATOMS: atom_id res chain seq x y z
N MET A 1 -13.46 27.43 -15.52
CA MET A 1 -13.50 26.04 -14.99
C MET A 1 -12.36 25.28 -15.64
N GLY A 2 -11.20 25.20 -14.98
CA GLY A 2 -10.08 24.42 -15.49
C GLY A 2 -10.36 22.95 -15.23
N ALA A 3 -10.31 22.12 -16.27
CA ALA A 3 -10.30 20.68 -16.09
C ALA A 3 -9.15 20.34 -15.13
N LEU A 4 -9.46 19.65 -14.03
CA LEU A 4 -8.45 19.04 -13.18
C LEU A 4 -7.61 18.15 -14.10
N HIS A 5 -6.38 18.57 -14.38
CA HIS A 5 -5.38 17.68 -14.95
C HIS A 5 -5.24 16.56 -13.91
N ILE A 6 -5.88 15.42 -14.15
CA ILE A 6 -5.65 14.22 -13.36
C ILE A 6 -4.33 13.70 -13.91
N PRO A 7 -3.19 13.93 -13.22
CA PRO A 7 -1.92 13.44 -13.72
C PRO A 7 -1.99 11.92 -13.84
N ASN A 8 -1.21 11.34 -14.74
CA ASN A 8 -1.10 9.90 -14.84
C ASN A 8 -0.42 9.36 -13.57
N ILE A 9 -1.22 9.03 -12.56
CA ILE A 9 -0.80 8.59 -11.22
C ILE A 9 0.20 7.42 -11.32
N LYS A 10 0.10 6.57 -12.36
CA LYS A 10 0.98 5.42 -12.59
C LYS A 10 2.43 5.79 -12.88
N GLN A 11 2.70 7.03 -13.31
CA GLN A 11 4.04 7.51 -13.65
C GLN A 11 4.59 8.50 -12.60
N GLN A 12 3.84 8.76 -11.53
CA GLN A 12 4.27 9.67 -10.47
C GLN A 12 5.09 8.94 -9.41
N ASN A 13 6.03 9.66 -8.80
CA ASN A 13 6.80 9.16 -7.67
C ASN A 13 5.84 8.91 -6.48
N PRO A 14 5.85 7.72 -5.84
CA PRO A 14 5.08 7.44 -4.63
C PRO A 14 5.16 8.52 -3.55
N ARG A 15 6.32 9.17 -3.41
CA ARG A 15 6.54 10.20 -2.41
C ARG A 15 5.69 11.45 -2.64
N ASP A 16 5.56 11.87 -3.89
CA ASP A 16 4.77 13.04 -4.28
C ASP A 16 3.26 12.79 -4.12
N LEU A 17 2.87 11.53 -4.01
CA LEU A 17 1.49 11.10 -3.87
C LEU A 17 1.03 11.02 -2.43
N LEU A 18 1.94 10.85 -1.46
CA LEU A 18 1.60 10.72 -0.04
C LEU A 18 0.65 11.84 0.46
N PRO A 19 0.90 13.14 0.15
CA PRO A 19 0.03 14.22 0.64
C PRO A 19 -1.38 14.20 0.03
N VAL A 20 -1.60 13.45 -1.04
CA VAL A 20 -2.84 13.45 -1.82
C VAL A 20 -3.56 12.11 -1.81
N LEU A 21 -3.04 11.09 -1.10
CA LEU A 21 -3.56 9.72 -1.08
C LEU A 21 -5.07 9.66 -0.85
N ALA A 22 -5.57 10.41 0.13
CA ALA A 22 -7.00 10.43 0.48
C ALA A 22 -7.92 10.89 -0.66
N ARG A 23 -7.37 11.53 -1.71
CA ARG A 23 -8.10 11.99 -2.90
C ARG A 23 -7.99 11.03 -4.08
N LEU A 24 -7.16 9.99 -3.98
CA LEU A 24 -6.95 9.00 -5.03
C LEU A 24 -7.94 7.84 -4.90
N GLN A 25 -8.17 7.12 -6.00
CA GLN A 25 -8.89 5.84 -6.01
C GLN A 25 -7.90 4.69 -6.14
N ILE A 26 -7.11 4.42 -5.09
CA ILE A 26 -6.03 3.43 -5.10
C ILE A 26 -6.54 2.02 -5.36
N ARG A 27 -7.78 1.70 -4.97
CA ARG A 27 -8.42 0.40 -5.26
C ARG A 27 -8.36 0.00 -6.75
N ARG A 28 -8.32 0.99 -7.66
CA ARG A 28 -8.29 0.78 -9.12
C ARG A 28 -6.87 0.72 -9.70
N LEU A 29 -5.85 0.86 -8.87
CA LEU A 29 -4.45 0.87 -9.27
C LEU A 29 -3.85 -0.55 -9.19
N SER A 30 -2.75 -0.78 -9.90
CA SER A 30 -2.11 -2.09 -9.95
C SER A 30 -1.48 -2.48 -8.60
N SER A 31 -1.39 -3.78 -8.31
CA SER A 31 -0.76 -4.28 -7.08
C SER A 31 0.70 -3.82 -6.93
N SER A 32 1.43 -3.67 -8.03
CA SER A 32 2.79 -3.09 -8.04
C SER A 32 2.83 -1.64 -7.57
N PHE A 33 1.81 -0.86 -7.90
CA PHE A 33 1.71 0.53 -7.50
C PHE A 33 1.36 0.63 -6.02
N VAL A 34 0.39 -0.16 -5.56
CA VAL A 34 0.05 -0.28 -4.13
C VAL A 34 1.29 -0.67 -3.32
N LEU A 35 2.06 -1.66 -3.79
CA LEU A 35 3.32 -2.08 -3.17
C LEU A 35 4.34 -0.91 -3.06
N SER A 36 4.41 -0.07 -4.08
CA SER A 36 5.30 1.10 -4.08
C SER A 36 4.85 2.16 -3.06
N ILE A 37 3.53 2.40 -2.93
CA ILE A 37 2.98 3.31 -1.92
C ILE A 37 3.25 2.81 -0.50
N ILE A 38 2.98 1.53 -0.18
CA ILE A 38 3.23 1.01 1.18
C ILE A 38 4.71 1.06 1.55
N ARG A 39 5.60 0.81 0.57
CA ARG A 39 7.04 0.91 0.76
C ARG A 39 7.46 2.35 1.07
N GLU A 40 6.92 3.33 0.35
CA GLU A 40 7.23 4.74 0.59
C GLU A 40 6.69 5.23 1.95
N ILE A 41 5.48 4.82 2.33
CA ILE A 41 4.92 5.11 3.66
C ILE A 41 5.85 4.59 4.76
N TYR A 42 6.32 3.35 4.63
CA TYR A 42 7.28 2.76 5.56
C TYR A 42 8.62 3.50 5.58
N GLN A 43 9.20 3.80 4.42
CA GLN A 43 10.49 4.48 4.30
C GLN A 43 10.47 5.90 4.88
N THR A 44 9.34 6.58 4.80
CA THR A 44 9.15 7.92 5.37
C THR A 44 8.66 7.89 6.83
N GLY A 45 8.33 6.72 7.39
CA GLY A 45 7.74 6.59 8.72
C GLY A 45 6.36 7.25 8.84
N SER A 46 5.66 7.47 7.73
CA SER A 46 4.44 8.27 7.68
C SER A 46 3.20 7.46 8.10
N ALA A 47 3.15 7.01 9.35
CA ALA A 47 2.03 6.21 9.87
C ALA A 47 0.65 6.86 9.64
N HIS A 48 0.58 8.20 9.69
CA HIS A 48 -0.64 8.97 9.40
C HIS A 48 -1.13 8.81 7.95
N CYS A 49 -0.28 8.41 7.00
CA CYS A 49 -0.67 8.13 5.62
C CYS A 49 -1.39 6.77 5.48
N VAL A 50 -1.27 5.85 6.44
CA VAL A 50 -1.91 4.53 6.39
C VAL A 50 -3.43 4.68 6.34
N SER A 51 -4.02 5.54 7.18
CA SER A 51 -5.48 5.79 7.16
C SER A 51 -5.94 6.39 5.83
N SER A 52 -5.13 7.27 5.23
CA SER A 52 -5.41 7.87 3.91
C SER A 52 -5.34 6.83 2.80
N LEU A 53 -4.35 5.93 2.84
CA LEU A 53 -4.24 4.80 1.93
C LEU A 53 -5.47 3.88 2.03
N LEU A 54 -5.85 3.46 3.25
CA LEU A 54 -6.99 2.58 3.46
C LEU A 54 -8.29 3.19 2.94
N ASN A 55 -8.54 4.48 3.24
CA ASN A 55 -9.71 5.17 2.72
C ASN A 55 -9.75 5.19 1.18
N SER A 56 -8.61 5.48 0.54
CA SER A 56 -8.48 5.49 -0.92
C SER A 56 -8.60 4.10 -1.59
N ALA A 57 -8.39 3.05 -0.80
CA ALA A 57 -8.40 1.66 -1.23
C ALA A 57 -9.67 0.90 -0.77
N GLU A 58 -10.65 1.59 -0.17
CA GLU A 58 -11.85 0.99 0.43
C GLU A 58 -11.51 -0.11 1.44
N ASN A 59 -10.50 0.14 2.28
CA ASN A 59 -9.95 -0.80 3.26
C ASN A 59 -9.44 -2.12 2.66
N CYS A 60 -9.11 -2.16 1.37
CA CYS A 60 -8.59 -3.36 0.70
C CYS A 60 -7.19 -3.12 0.15
N ILE A 61 -6.20 -3.87 0.65
CA ILE A 61 -4.84 -3.89 0.12
C ILE A 61 -4.67 -5.11 -0.78
N ASN A 62 -4.46 -4.86 -2.07
CA ASN A 62 -4.24 -5.91 -3.07
C ASN A 62 -2.77 -5.97 -3.46
N LEU A 63 -2.07 -7.04 -3.07
CA LEU A 63 -0.68 -7.32 -3.45
C LEU A 63 -0.55 -8.58 -4.32
N ASN A 64 -1.63 -8.97 -5.01
CA ASN A 64 -1.65 -10.19 -5.81
C ASN A 64 -0.52 -10.25 -6.84
N SER A 65 -0.04 -11.47 -7.08
CA SER A 65 1.00 -11.80 -8.06
C SER A 65 2.29 -10.99 -7.88
N ARG A 66 2.66 -10.66 -6.64
CA ARG A 66 3.91 -9.96 -6.30
C ARG A 66 4.91 -10.90 -5.63
N GLU A 67 6.17 -10.55 -5.72
CA GLU A 67 7.22 -11.13 -4.89
C GLU A 67 7.59 -10.09 -3.84
N LEU A 68 7.41 -10.45 -2.57
CA LEU A 68 7.79 -9.59 -1.45
C LEU A 68 9.19 -9.99 -1.00
N ASP A 69 10.06 -8.99 -0.85
CA ASP A 69 11.34 -9.17 -0.15
C ASP A 69 11.16 -8.77 1.31
N SER A 70 12.21 -8.85 2.12
CA SER A 70 12.15 -8.48 3.54
C SER A 70 11.74 -7.02 3.76
N VAL A 71 12.08 -6.11 2.85
CA VAL A 71 11.71 -4.68 2.94
C VAL A 71 10.21 -4.50 2.65
N HIS A 72 9.70 -5.18 1.62
CA HIS A 72 8.27 -5.21 1.32
C HIS A 72 7.47 -5.82 2.49
N CYS A 73 7.96 -6.89 3.10
CA CYS A 73 7.33 -7.50 4.26
C CYS A 73 7.33 -6.58 5.49
N ALA A 74 8.44 -5.87 5.75
CA ALA A 74 8.50 -4.86 6.81
C ALA A 74 7.51 -3.71 6.58
N ALA A 75 7.40 -3.23 5.33
CA ALA A 75 6.45 -2.19 4.96
C ALA A 75 4.99 -2.65 5.12
N LEU A 76 4.69 -3.90 4.75
CA LEU A 76 3.37 -4.49 4.95
C LEU A 76 3.04 -4.60 6.43
N ARG A 77 3.94 -5.10 7.28
CA ARG A 77 3.73 -5.16 8.74
C ARG A 77 3.49 -3.79 9.35
N PHE A 78 4.32 -2.81 8.99
CA PHE A 78 4.14 -1.42 9.42
C PHE A 78 2.74 -0.91 9.07
N THR A 79 2.30 -1.17 7.84
CA THR A 79 0.95 -0.82 7.39
C THR A 79 -0.11 -1.51 8.26
N LEU A 80 -0.04 -2.84 8.41
CA LEU A 80 -1.01 -3.62 9.20
C LEU A 80 -1.08 -3.20 10.68
N GLN A 81 0.05 -2.89 11.30
CA GLN A 81 0.12 -2.41 12.69
C GLN A 81 -0.59 -1.07 12.91
N HIS A 82 -0.74 -0.27 11.85
CA HIS A 82 -1.42 1.02 11.87
C HIS A 82 -2.81 0.98 11.24
N CYS A 83 -3.30 -0.20 10.85
CA CYS A 83 -4.66 -0.43 10.39
C CYS A 83 -5.61 -0.62 11.59
N THR A 84 -6.84 -0.10 11.49
CA THR A 84 -7.95 -0.47 12.38
C THR A 84 -8.75 -1.64 11.83
N ALA A 85 -8.98 -1.66 10.51
CA ALA A 85 -9.60 -2.75 9.78
C ALA A 85 -9.09 -2.77 8.34
N VAL A 86 -8.74 -3.95 7.82
CA VAL A 86 -8.23 -4.11 6.44
C VAL A 86 -8.56 -5.49 5.89
N SER A 87 -8.93 -5.55 4.61
CA SER A 87 -8.93 -6.77 3.81
C SER A 87 -7.62 -6.84 3.04
N LEU A 88 -6.91 -7.96 3.14
CA LEU A 88 -5.63 -8.16 2.46
C LEU A 88 -5.76 -9.29 1.43
N SER A 89 -5.40 -9.01 0.17
CA SER A 89 -5.36 -9.99 -0.91
C SER A 89 -3.90 -10.28 -1.29
N LEU A 90 -3.49 -11.54 -1.11
CA LEU A 90 -2.13 -12.05 -1.37
C LEU A 90 -2.14 -13.22 -2.37
N LEU A 91 -3.15 -13.32 -3.24
CA LEU A 91 -3.24 -14.41 -4.21
C LEU A 91 -2.01 -14.46 -5.11
N PHE A 92 -1.41 -15.64 -5.24
CA PHE A 92 -0.16 -15.86 -5.99
C PHE A 92 0.98 -14.93 -5.58
N THR A 93 1.01 -14.49 -4.32
CA THR A 93 2.10 -13.66 -3.78
C THR A 93 3.18 -14.56 -3.20
N SER A 94 4.42 -14.35 -3.63
CA SER A 94 5.59 -15.00 -3.03
C SER A 94 6.02 -14.21 -1.80
N ILE A 95 6.07 -14.88 -0.65
CA ILE A 95 6.48 -14.31 0.64
C ILE A 95 7.59 -15.19 1.23
N PRO A 96 8.70 -14.61 1.71
CA PRO A 96 9.75 -15.38 2.35
C PRO A 96 9.18 -16.10 3.57
N LYS A 97 9.49 -17.40 3.73
CA LYS A 97 8.94 -18.22 4.82
C LYS A 97 9.17 -17.62 6.21
N ALA A 98 10.33 -16.99 6.43
CA ALA A 98 10.66 -16.32 7.70
C ALA A 98 9.76 -15.11 8.01
N GLU A 99 9.18 -14.48 6.97
CA GLU A 99 8.34 -13.29 7.11
C GLU A 99 6.84 -13.65 7.27
N LEU A 100 6.44 -14.82 6.73
CA LEU A 100 5.04 -15.25 6.68
C LEU A 100 4.39 -15.30 8.07
N GLU A 101 5.02 -15.99 9.03
CA GLU A 101 4.46 -16.10 10.38
C GLU A 101 4.32 -14.73 11.07
N SER A 102 5.17 -13.78 10.73
CA SER A 102 5.11 -12.43 11.32
C SER A 102 3.95 -11.61 10.74
N ILE A 103 3.59 -11.86 9.48
CA ILE A 103 2.44 -11.22 8.83
C ILE A 103 1.13 -11.86 9.32
N GLU A 104 1.08 -13.18 9.45
CA GLU A 104 -0.10 -13.90 9.94
C GLU A 104 -0.53 -13.48 11.34
N ARG A 105 0.42 -13.14 12.23
CA ARG A 105 0.11 -12.65 13.59
C ARG A 105 -0.57 -11.27 13.63
N LEU A 106 -0.63 -10.55 12.51
CA LEU A 106 -1.23 -9.22 12.38
C LEU A 106 -2.56 -9.22 11.63
N LEU A 107 -3.03 -10.39 11.18
CA LEU A 107 -4.33 -10.60 10.52
C LEU A 107 -5.34 -11.20 11.50
#